data_AF-A0A9P7DLE4-F1
#
_entry.id   AF-A0A9P7DLE4-F1
#
_cell.length_a   1.000
_cell.length_b   1.000
_cell.length_c   1.000
_cell.angle_alpha   90.00
_cell.angle_beta   90.00
_cell.angle_gamma   90.00
#
_symmetry.space_group_name_H-M   'P 1'
#
loop_
_entity.id
_entity.type
_entity.pdbx_description
1 polymer ?
#
loop_
_entity_poly.entity_id
_entity_poly.type
_entity_poly.pdbx_seq_one_letter_code
_entity_poly.pdbx_strand_id
1 'polypeptide(L)'
;MTSSEFFRIVSILRINLLYSFDPRFSTTVYKKTNTNKQSKHLKRLNQKKPVLVIRRVLDNRGRYTGTEIDIRSQELCEVLMEIHQGVEGLELSRSSPVCDTKLLFLSFNELKERLELERLKGTPNAPLISEIEVTLCFILEEHKTTFADLQSLTRHESITFDLLWTLFRHGTLVFNRHEFTEQDHILQVTRFEIAQTDKGIFAEIYCHVITDDGEHFGIAEQMLLIPSFTGERKIQSLSVFPLSFHSNERDIRKFVAKRGRKFASLQCQTYGEISGMAACVVNDKGVDVRKCRASGRVMIDPGAFRMFQPDSSLILPVSTPLRRAELEEEQYMICTPVIMGFCFRTKQWGGFALDCLRDVSWSLEPFNRLVLDNRHKELIHALVEQHASRASTFDDFVEGKGKGLVGLLAGPPGCGKTLTAEAAAEVTKRPLYCISAGELGSSPELVDDGLTQILELAQRWKAVVLLDEADVFLSQRGETDMERNTLVSIFLRQLEYYQGIMFLTTNLVSQCDAAFESRIHFTVHYPLLSHGSRRQIWKTFIDKTLDTNRSLISEAEIDTLARETLNGRQVC
;
A
#
# COMPACT_ATOMS: atom_id res chain seq x y z
N MET A 1 -16.81 -50.25 16.77
CA MET A 1 -15.75 -51.08 17.37
C MET A 1 -14.43 -50.60 16.80
N THR A 2 -13.45 -50.09 17.55
CA THR A 2 -13.37 -49.66 18.94
C THR A 2 -12.13 -48.76 19.02
N SER A 3 -12.29 -47.66 19.74
CA SER A 3 -11.37 -46.53 19.84
C SER A 3 -10.19 -46.77 20.80
N SER A 4 -9.44 -47.87 20.65
CA SER A 4 -8.38 -48.22 21.63
C SER A 4 -7.03 -48.70 21.08
N GLU A 5 -6.68 -48.48 19.82
CA GLU A 5 -5.37 -48.92 19.26
C GLU A 5 -4.55 -47.83 18.53
N PHE A 6 -4.85 -46.54 18.74
CA PHE A 6 -4.11 -45.44 18.07
C PHE A 6 -3.19 -44.61 18.97
N PHE A 7 -3.13 -44.89 20.28
CA PHE A 7 -2.13 -44.30 21.19
C PHE A 7 -0.92 -45.23 21.32
N ARG A 8 -0.10 -45.33 20.26
CA ARG A 8 1.30 -45.76 20.42
C ARG A 8 2.05 -44.66 21.16
N ILE A 9 2.25 -44.89 22.46
CA ILE A 9 3.10 -44.15 23.37
C ILE A 9 4.44 -43.83 22.67
N VAL A 10 4.62 -42.55 22.29
CA VAL A 10 5.88 -42.02 21.78
C VAL A 10 6.80 -41.84 22.98
N SER A 11 7.70 -42.80 23.20
CA SER A 11 8.75 -42.71 24.21
C SER A 11 9.83 -41.73 23.75
N ILE A 12 9.64 -40.44 24.07
CA ILE A 12 10.65 -39.39 23.90
C ILE A 12 11.76 -39.60 24.94
N LEU A 13 12.97 -39.95 24.49
CA LEU A 13 14.16 -39.97 25.34
C LEU A 13 14.66 -38.54 25.59
N ARG A 14 14.62 -38.09 26.84
CA ARG A 14 15.08 -36.74 27.26
C ARG A 14 16.34 -36.86 28.12
N ILE A 15 17.40 -36.12 27.76
CA ILE A 15 18.61 -35.97 28.59
C ILE A 15 18.57 -34.59 29.23
N ASN A 16 18.60 -34.53 30.56
CA ASN A 16 18.57 -33.27 31.31
C ASN A 16 20.00 -32.77 31.62
N LEU A 17 20.24 -31.49 31.36
CA LEU A 17 21.39 -30.74 31.87
C LEU A 17 20.86 -29.67 32.83
N LEU A 18 21.41 -29.58 34.04
CA LEU A 18 21.02 -28.56 35.04
C LEU A 18 22.11 -27.50 35.15
N TYR A 19 21.69 -26.23 35.11
CA TYR A 19 22.55 -25.07 35.33
C TYR A 19 22.17 -24.37 36.64
N SER A 20 23.17 -24.13 37.51
CA SER A 20 23.01 -23.43 38.79
C SER A 20 24.26 -22.64 39.14
N PHE A 21 24.11 -21.48 39.77
CA PHE A 21 25.23 -20.65 40.25
C PHE A 21 25.75 -21.13 41.62
N ASP A 22 27.07 -21.28 41.77
CA ASP A 22 27.71 -21.45 43.08
C ASP A 22 28.47 -20.18 43.50
N PRO A 23 27.96 -19.41 44.49
CA PRO A 23 28.55 -18.16 44.92
C PRO A 23 29.91 -18.31 45.63
N ARG A 24 30.39 -19.53 45.92
CA ARG A 24 31.71 -19.76 46.53
C ARG A 24 32.84 -19.80 45.52
N PHE A 25 32.54 -20.13 44.27
CA PHE A 25 33.53 -20.33 43.22
C PHE A 25 33.41 -19.33 42.09
N SER A 26 32.45 -18.40 42.14
CA SER A 26 32.18 -17.43 41.06
C SER A 26 32.03 -18.11 39.70
N THR A 27 31.52 -19.35 39.67
CA THR A 27 31.46 -20.19 38.46
C THR A 27 30.12 -20.92 38.35
N THR A 28 29.67 -21.08 37.10
CA THR A 28 28.46 -21.82 36.72
C THR A 28 28.72 -23.32 36.92
N VAL A 29 27.87 -23.99 37.70
CA VAL A 29 28.02 -25.44 37.94
C VAL A 29 27.23 -26.22 36.89
N TYR A 30 27.97 -26.96 36.06
CA TYR A 30 27.43 -27.93 35.11
C TYR A 30 27.02 -29.23 35.81
N LYS A 31 25.82 -29.74 35.51
CA LYS A 31 25.45 -31.11 35.90
C LYS A 31 25.01 -31.92 34.69
N LYS A 32 25.83 -32.89 34.30
CA LYS A 32 25.46 -33.95 33.36
C LYS A 32 24.84 -35.09 34.17
N THR A 33 23.51 -35.24 34.16
CA THR A 33 22.90 -36.43 34.79
C THR A 33 22.98 -37.59 33.81
N ASN A 34 24.11 -38.28 33.79
CA ASN A 34 24.14 -39.67 33.35
C ASN A 34 24.94 -40.51 34.36
N THR A 35 24.33 -41.63 34.74
CA THR A 35 24.83 -42.75 35.58
C THR A 35 25.26 -42.48 37.04
N ASN A 36 24.35 -42.82 37.95
CA ASN A 36 24.47 -43.51 39.26
C ASN A 36 25.73 -43.50 40.17
N LYS A 37 26.76 -42.68 39.95
CA LYS A 37 27.91 -42.58 40.88
C LYS A 37 28.36 -41.15 41.07
N GLN A 38 27.86 -40.48 42.11
CA GLN A 38 28.52 -39.39 42.86
C GLN A 38 27.67 -38.91 44.08
N SER A 39 27.26 -39.84 44.94
CA SER A 39 26.13 -39.67 45.90
C SER A 39 26.40 -38.88 47.20
N LYS A 40 27.52 -38.15 47.36
CA LYS A 40 27.76 -37.32 48.57
C LYS A 40 27.79 -35.82 48.31
N HIS A 41 28.26 -35.37 47.15
CA HIS A 41 28.17 -33.94 46.75
C HIS A 41 26.77 -33.59 46.19
N LEU A 42 26.11 -34.57 45.56
CA LEU A 42 24.74 -34.47 45.02
C LEU A 42 23.66 -34.14 46.07
N LYS A 43 23.83 -34.56 47.34
CA LYS A 43 22.85 -34.31 48.40
C LYS A 43 22.92 -32.89 48.96
N ARG A 44 24.06 -32.19 48.83
CA ARG A 44 24.27 -30.84 49.38
C ARG A 44 23.80 -29.74 48.43
N LEU A 45 23.90 -29.95 47.11
CA LEU A 45 23.41 -29.02 46.07
C LEU A 45 21.92 -29.19 45.76
N ASN A 46 21.28 -30.29 46.18
CA ASN A 46 19.82 -30.49 46.12
C ASN A 46 18.99 -29.44 46.89
N GLN A 47 19.63 -28.51 47.62
CA GLN A 47 18.96 -27.43 48.34
C GLN A 47 18.68 -26.18 47.49
N LYS A 48 19.28 -26.03 46.29
CA LYS A 48 19.00 -24.91 45.38
C LYS A 48 18.36 -25.44 44.07
N LYS A 49 17.16 -24.97 43.75
CA LYS A 49 16.45 -25.31 42.51
C LYS A 49 17.28 -24.78 41.31
N PRO A 50 17.46 -25.54 40.22
CA PRO A 50 18.19 -25.10 39.03
C PRO A 50 17.45 -23.94 38.36
N VAL A 51 18.17 -22.96 37.81
CA VAL A 51 17.59 -21.78 37.14
C VAL A 51 17.12 -22.14 35.74
N LEU A 52 17.95 -22.88 34.99
CA LEU A 52 17.66 -23.39 33.65
C LEU A 52 17.76 -24.93 33.64
N VAL A 53 16.78 -25.59 33.03
CA VAL A 53 16.80 -27.03 32.76
C VAL A 53 16.79 -27.25 31.25
N ILE A 54 17.88 -27.77 30.72
CA ILE A 54 18.02 -27.98 29.28
C ILE A 54 17.67 -29.42 28.95
N ARG A 55 16.78 -29.59 27.99
CA ARG A 55 16.26 -30.86 27.49
C ARG A 55 16.64 -31.01 26.02
N ARG A 56 17.52 -31.96 25.71
CA ARG A 56 17.80 -32.32 24.31
C ARG A 56 16.68 -33.23 23.79
N VAL A 57 16.03 -32.82 22.72
CA VAL A 57 14.97 -33.57 22.03
C VAL A 57 15.63 -34.43 20.96
N LEU A 58 15.28 -35.72 20.97
CA LEU A 58 15.75 -36.71 20.01
C LEU A 58 14.53 -37.27 19.25
N ASP A 59 14.67 -37.52 17.94
CA ASP A 59 13.67 -38.23 17.17
C ASP A 59 13.62 -39.72 17.56
N ASN A 60 12.62 -40.43 17.01
CA ASN A 60 12.42 -41.87 17.23
C ASN A 60 13.59 -42.74 16.71
N ARG A 61 14.57 -42.16 16.01
CA ARG A 61 15.79 -42.80 15.53
C ARG A 61 17.02 -42.39 16.35
N GLY A 62 16.84 -41.67 17.46
CA GLY A 62 17.90 -41.20 18.34
C GLY A 62 18.70 -40.02 17.78
N ARG A 63 18.24 -39.38 16.69
CA ARG A 63 18.90 -38.21 16.12
C ARG A 63 18.43 -36.96 16.83
N TYR A 64 19.37 -36.06 17.09
CA TYR A 64 19.08 -34.77 17.71
C TYR A 64 18.17 -33.91 16.83
N THR A 65 17.04 -33.46 17.37
CA THR A 65 16.07 -32.61 16.68
C THR A 65 16.02 -31.19 17.23
N GLY A 66 16.45 -30.96 18.47
CA GLY A 66 16.46 -29.62 19.06
C GLY A 66 16.77 -29.64 20.55
N THR A 67 16.83 -28.44 21.13
CA THR A 67 17.03 -28.23 22.56
C THR A 67 15.92 -27.32 23.08
N GLU A 68 15.21 -27.81 24.10
CA GLU A 68 14.21 -27.07 24.87
C GLU A 68 14.81 -26.65 26.21
N ILE A 69 14.46 -25.46 26.69
CA ILE A 69 14.99 -24.92 27.94
C ILE A 69 13.81 -24.56 28.85
N ASP A 70 13.70 -25.23 30.00
CA ASP A 70 12.77 -24.82 31.05
C ASP A 70 13.40 -23.73 31.89
N ILE A 71 12.73 -22.58 31.96
CA ILE A 71 13.09 -21.52 32.88
C ILE A 71 12.35 -21.78 34.20
N ARG A 72 13.09 -22.02 35.28
CA ARG A 72 12.50 -22.37 36.59
C ARG A 72 12.38 -21.17 37.53
N SER A 73 13.07 -20.07 37.22
CA SER A 73 12.91 -18.81 37.93
C SER A 73 11.73 -18.02 37.37
N GLN A 74 10.82 -17.62 38.26
CA GLN A 74 9.69 -16.78 37.89
C GLN A 74 10.14 -15.35 37.53
N GLU A 75 11.06 -14.77 38.28
CA GLU A 75 11.57 -13.41 38.05
C GLU A 75 12.31 -13.31 36.71
N LEU A 76 13.13 -14.31 36.37
CA LEU A 76 13.80 -14.37 35.07
C LEU A 76 12.79 -14.53 33.92
N CYS A 77 11.72 -15.31 34.15
CA CYS A 77 10.66 -15.46 33.16
C CYS A 77 9.92 -14.14 32.93
N GLU A 78 9.64 -13.38 33.98
CA GLU A 78 9.03 -12.04 33.88
C GLU A 78 9.93 -11.09 33.07
N VAL A 79 11.24 -11.07 33.33
CA VAL A 79 12.20 -10.28 32.53
C VAL A 79 12.19 -10.70 31.06
N LEU A 80 12.18 -12.01 30.76
CA LEU A 80 12.12 -12.48 29.38
C LEU A 80 10.77 -12.16 28.71
N MET A 81 9.67 -12.19 29.45
CA MET A 81 8.36 -11.75 28.94
C MET A 81 8.32 -10.25 28.66
N GLU A 82 8.98 -9.42 29.49
CA GLU A 82 9.16 -7.99 29.24
C GLU A 82 9.99 -7.75 27.97
N ILE A 83 11.11 -8.46 27.81
CA ILE A 83 12.00 -8.34 26.64
C ILE A 83 11.27 -8.70 25.34
N HIS A 84 10.41 -9.72 25.39
CA HIS A 84 9.65 -10.20 24.22
C HIS A 84 8.18 -9.78 24.22
N GLN A 85 7.85 -8.67 24.87
CA GLN A 85 6.49 -8.16 24.89
C GLN A 85 5.99 -7.90 23.46
N GLY A 86 4.95 -8.62 23.03
CA GLY A 86 4.38 -8.50 21.68
C GLY A 86 4.80 -9.60 20.68
N VAL A 87 5.62 -10.57 21.08
CA VAL A 87 5.91 -11.76 20.26
C VAL A 87 4.84 -12.84 20.49
N GLU A 88 4.03 -13.14 19.47
CA GLU A 88 3.03 -14.21 19.53
C GLU A 88 3.68 -15.61 19.55
N GLY A 89 3.05 -16.57 20.25
CA GLY A 89 3.50 -17.97 20.29
C GLY A 89 4.58 -18.29 21.33
N LEU A 90 4.99 -17.33 22.16
CA LEU A 90 5.88 -17.59 23.29
C LEU A 90 5.21 -18.45 24.37
N GLU A 91 5.66 -19.69 24.52
CA GLU A 91 5.23 -20.60 25.58
C GLU A 91 5.80 -20.23 26.98
N LEU A 92 6.14 -18.96 27.19
CA LEU A 92 6.64 -18.42 28.47
C LEU A 92 5.51 -18.16 29.49
N SER A 93 4.25 -18.15 29.04
CA SER A 93 3.07 -17.93 29.91
C SER A 93 2.54 -19.20 30.59
N ARG A 94 3.11 -20.38 30.28
CA ARG A 94 2.71 -21.66 30.89
C ARG A 94 3.28 -21.82 32.31
N SER A 95 2.68 -22.71 33.11
CA SER A 95 3.14 -23.05 34.47
C SER A 95 4.57 -23.61 34.55
N SER A 96 5.17 -23.98 33.42
CA SER A 96 6.60 -24.27 33.26
C SER A 96 7.04 -23.68 31.92
N PRO A 97 7.57 -22.45 31.87
CA PRO A 97 7.92 -21.77 30.63
C PRO A 97 9.05 -22.51 29.91
N VAL A 98 8.85 -22.80 28.62
CA VAL A 98 9.83 -23.46 27.77
C VAL A 98 10.22 -22.51 26.65
N CYS A 99 11.51 -22.34 26.41
CA CYS A 99 12.04 -21.58 25.27
C CYS A 99 13.09 -22.40 24.50
N ASP A 100 13.37 -21.99 23.26
CA ASP A 100 14.46 -22.56 22.47
C ASP A 100 15.78 -21.80 22.74
N THR A 101 16.89 -22.35 22.27
CA THR A 101 18.21 -21.74 22.44
C THR A 101 18.36 -20.43 21.65
N LYS A 102 17.60 -20.26 20.55
CA LYS A 102 17.68 -19.06 19.69
C LYS A 102 17.03 -17.85 20.36
N LEU A 103 15.89 -18.02 21.01
CA LEU A 103 15.21 -16.97 21.77
C LEU A 103 16.12 -16.40 22.85
N LEU A 104 16.78 -17.26 23.62
CA LEU A 104 17.75 -16.79 24.62
C LEU A 104 18.91 -16.04 23.99
N PHE A 105 19.42 -16.51 22.84
CA PHE A 105 20.44 -15.80 22.08
C PHE A 105 19.97 -14.39 21.66
N LEU A 106 18.75 -14.27 21.14
CA LEU A 106 18.19 -12.98 20.70
C LEU A 106 17.97 -12.01 21.87
N SER A 107 17.82 -12.53 23.10
CA SER A 107 17.66 -11.76 24.34
C SER A 107 18.99 -11.31 24.98
N PHE A 108 20.14 -11.72 24.41
CA PHE A 108 21.43 -11.61 25.08
C PHE A 108 21.80 -10.16 25.46
N ASN A 109 21.57 -9.21 24.56
CA ASN A 109 21.95 -7.81 24.79
C ASN A 109 21.00 -7.15 25.80
N GLU A 110 19.71 -7.42 25.70
CA GLU A 110 18.66 -6.89 26.54
C GLU A 110 18.78 -7.43 27.97
N LEU A 111 19.12 -8.72 28.12
CA LEU A 111 19.48 -9.32 29.41
C LEU A 111 20.73 -8.67 30.02
N LYS A 112 21.73 -8.34 29.19
CA LYS A 112 22.95 -7.66 29.65
C LYS A 112 22.64 -6.23 30.11
N GLU A 113 21.83 -5.49 29.38
CA GLU A 113 21.37 -4.15 29.78
C GLU A 113 20.55 -4.22 31.08
N ARG A 114 19.63 -5.18 31.19
CA ARG A 114 18.84 -5.38 32.41
C ARG A 114 19.73 -5.75 33.60
N LEU A 115 20.76 -6.56 33.42
CA LEU A 115 21.75 -6.89 34.45
C LEU A 115 22.43 -5.62 35.00
N GLU A 116 22.87 -4.72 34.12
CA GLU A 116 23.50 -3.46 34.52
C GLU A 116 22.51 -2.53 35.24
N LEU A 117 21.26 -2.43 34.75
CA LEU A 117 20.21 -1.65 35.42
C LEU A 117 19.87 -2.19 36.82
N GLU A 118 19.77 -3.50 37.00
CA GLU A 118 19.51 -4.12 38.31
C GLU A 118 20.67 -3.89 39.29
N ARG A 119 21.91 -3.89 38.81
CA ARG A 119 23.11 -3.59 39.63
C ARG A 119 23.14 -2.14 40.11
N LEU A 120 22.58 -1.22 39.34
CA LEU A 120 22.53 0.22 39.65
C LEU A 120 21.38 0.60 40.60
N LYS A 121 20.43 -0.30 40.89
CA LYS A 121 19.32 -0.02 41.82
C LYS A 121 19.85 0.19 43.24
N GLY A 122 19.21 1.08 44.00
CA GLY A 122 19.56 1.33 45.41
C GLY A 122 19.43 0.07 46.30
N THR A 123 18.59 -0.88 45.90
CA THR A 123 18.48 -2.22 46.51
C THR A 123 18.51 -3.28 45.41
N PRO A 124 19.71 -3.77 45.01
CA PRO A 124 19.85 -4.75 43.94
C PRO A 124 19.22 -6.11 44.33
N ASN A 125 18.48 -6.72 43.41
CA ASN A 125 17.97 -8.07 43.58
C ASN A 125 19.08 -9.08 43.26
N ALA A 126 19.84 -9.47 44.29
CA ALA A 126 20.98 -10.38 44.15
C ALA A 126 20.62 -11.76 43.55
N PRO A 127 19.49 -12.41 43.90
CA PRO A 127 18.99 -13.60 43.19
C PRO A 127 18.83 -13.39 41.68
N LEU A 128 18.10 -12.35 41.25
CA LEU A 128 17.85 -12.08 39.83
C LEU A 128 19.14 -11.79 39.06
N ILE A 129 20.08 -11.03 39.65
CA ILE A 129 21.40 -10.75 39.07
C ILE A 129 22.13 -12.07 38.78
N SER A 130 22.18 -12.97 39.76
CA SER A 130 22.83 -14.27 39.60
C SER A 130 22.15 -15.15 38.54
N GLU A 131 20.84 -15.09 38.44
CA GLU A 131 20.05 -15.84 37.45
C GLU A 131 20.27 -15.33 36.02
N ILE A 132 20.32 -14.01 35.83
CA ILE A 132 20.64 -13.38 34.55
C ILE A 132 22.09 -13.73 34.15
N GLU A 133 23.05 -13.67 35.09
CA GLU A 133 24.45 -14.05 34.85
C GLU A 133 24.59 -15.51 34.38
N VAL A 134 23.92 -16.46 35.05
CA VAL A 134 23.90 -17.87 34.62
C VAL A 134 23.33 -18.01 33.21
N THR A 135 22.28 -17.27 32.89
CA THR A 135 21.63 -17.30 31.58
C THR A 135 22.54 -16.74 30.49
N LEU A 136 23.21 -15.61 30.75
CA LEU A 136 24.20 -15.02 29.84
C LEU A 136 25.40 -15.95 29.62
N CYS A 137 25.92 -16.58 30.67
CA CYS A 137 26.99 -17.58 30.56
C CYS A 137 26.56 -18.76 29.69
N PHE A 138 25.35 -19.30 29.92
CA PHE A 138 24.81 -20.38 29.10
C PHE A 138 24.70 -19.98 27.62
N ILE A 139 24.17 -18.79 27.33
CA ILE A 139 24.05 -18.27 25.96
C ILE A 139 25.42 -18.18 25.27
N LEU A 140 26.42 -17.63 25.96
CA LEU A 140 27.78 -17.49 25.44
C LEU A 140 28.46 -18.83 25.14
N GLU A 141 28.19 -19.84 25.97
CA GLU A 141 28.78 -21.17 25.80
C GLU A 141 28.10 -21.96 24.69
N GLU A 142 26.76 -21.97 24.66
CA GLU A 142 25.98 -22.72 23.66
C GLU A 142 26.17 -22.13 22.25
N HIS A 143 26.26 -20.80 22.14
CA HIS A 143 26.37 -20.08 20.86
C HIS A 143 27.76 -19.51 20.58
N LYS A 144 28.80 -20.06 21.21
CA LYS A 144 30.18 -19.55 21.11
C LYS A 144 30.65 -19.40 19.66
N THR A 145 30.37 -20.38 18.81
CA THR A 145 30.72 -20.35 17.38
C THR A 145 29.92 -19.27 16.66
N THR A 146 28.61 -19.21 16.89
CA THR A 146 27.73 -18.19 16.29
C THR A 146 28.17 -16.78 16.67
N PHE A 147 28.54 -16.51 17.92
CA PHE A 147 29.09 -15.20 18.31
C PHE A 147 30.42 -14.89 17.61
N ALA A 148 31.32 -15.87 17.48
CA ALA A 148 32.60 -15.69 16.78
C ALA A 148 32.39 -15.40 15.29
N ASP A 149 31.50 -16.16 14.64
CA ASP A 149 31.15 -16.00 13.23
C ASP A 149 30.49 -14.64 12.98
N LEU A 150 29.50 -14.26 13.80
CA LEU A 150 28.87 -12.95 13.73
C LEU A 150 29.86 -11.82 13.95
N GLN A 151 30.74 -11.92 14.96
CA GLN A 151 31.72 -10.88 15.23
C GLN A 151 32.71 -10.72 14.06
N SER A 152 33.08 -11.82 13.41
CA SER A 152 33.92 -11.80 12.22
C SER A 152 33.19 -11.14 11.03
N LEU A 153 31.96 -11.59 10.75
CA LEU A 153 31.19 -11.17 9.59
C LEU A 153 30.69 -9.72 9.69
N THR A 154 30.17 -9.32 10.86
CA THR A 154 29.66 -7.96 11.08
C THR A 154 30.75 -6.88 11.05
N ARG A 155 32.01 -7.21 11.40
CA ARG A 155 33.16 -6.30 11.22
C ARG A 155 33.36 -5.91 9.76
N HIS A 156 32.97 -6.78 8.84
CA HIS A 156 33.03 -6.53 7.40
C HIS A 156 31.65 -6.21 6.80
N GLU A 157 30.63 -5.95 7.62
CA GLU A 157 29.24 -5.75 7.20
C GLU A 157 28.73 -6.86 6.26
N SER A 158 29.17 -8.10 6.52
CA SER A 158 28.78 -9.30 5.79
C SER A 158 27.92 -10.21 6.66
N ILE A 159 27.22 -11.16 6.03
CA ILE A 159 26.42 -12.19 6.70
C ILE A 159 26.29 -13.43 5.80
N THR A 160 26.04 -14.59 6.40
CA THR A 160 25.68 -15.83 5.71
C THR A 160 24.18 -16.13 5.90
N PHE A 161 23.60 -16.94 5.01
CA PHE A 161 22.15 -17.21 5.04
C PHE A 161 21.69 -17.86 6.37
N ASP A 162 22.49 -18.77 6.93
CA ASP A 162 22.21 -19.49 8.17
C ASP A 162 22.23 -18.58 9.42
N LEU A 163 22.84 -17.40 9.32
CA LEU A 163 22.93 -16.43 10.41
C LEU A 163 21.94 -15.26 10.27
N LEU A 164 21.09 -15.22 9.23
CA LEU A 164 20.14 -14.10 9.03
C LEU A 164 19.20 -13.86 10.21
N TRP A 165 18.77 -14.93 10.90
CA TRP A 165 17.88 -14.84 12.08
C TRP A 165 18.45 -13.96 13.21
N THR A 166 19.77 -13.74 13.23
CA THR A 166 20.45 -12.91 14.22
C THR A 166 20.30 -11.41 13.94
N LEU A 167 20.03 -11.03 12.68
CA LEU A 167 19.83 -9.65 12.24
C LEU A 167 18.38 -9.19 12.44
N PHE A 168 17.42 -10.08 12.26
CA PHE A 168 15.99 -9.78 12.26
C PHE A 168 15.34 -10.11 13.60
N ARG A 169 15.78 -9.41 14.66
CA ARG A 169 15.16 -9.51 15.99
C ARG A 169 13.83 -8.78 16.03
N HIS A 170 12.91 -9.25 16.87
CA HIS A 170 11.67 -8.53 17.15
C HIS A 170 11.94 -7.06 17.51
N GLY A 171 11.10 -6.15 17.02
CA GLY A 171 11.25 -4.71 17.23
C GLY A 171 12.32 -4.04 16.38
N THR A 172 13.17 -4.79 15.68
CA THR A 172 14.22 -4.23 14.81
C THR A 172 13.60 -3.48 13.64
N LEU A 173 14.00 -2.23 13.44
CA LEU A 173 13.65 -1.48 12.24
C LEU A 173 14.49 -1.96 11.07
N VAL A 174 13.84 -2.35 9.98
CA VAL A 174 14.47 -2.81 8.75
C VAL A 174 14.24 -1.83 7.62
N PHE A 175 15.23 -1.69 6.77
CA PHE A 175 15.15 -0.97 5.52
C PHE A 175 14.84 -1.93 4.37
N ASN A 176 13.92 -1.52 3.51
CA ASN A 176 13.57 -2.18 2.26
C ASN A 176 13.36 -1.09 1.18
N ARG A 177 13.75 -1.38 -0.07
CA ARG A 177 13.31 -0.58 -1.22
C ARG A 177 12.06 -1.22 -1.79
N HIS A 178 10.92 -0.53 -1.69
CA HIS A 178 9.63 -1.09 -2.07
C HIS A 178 9.62 -1.54 -3.53
N GLU A 179 9.22 -2.79 -3.79
CA GLU A 179 9.37 -3.47 -5.08
C GLU A 179 8.75 -2.70 -6.27
N PHE A 180 7.48 -2.29 -6.11
CA PHE A 180 6.72 -1.64 -7.18
C PHE A 180 7.01 -0.14 -7.31
N THR A 181 6.92 0.61 -6.21
CA THR A 181 7.05 2.08 -6.21
C THR A 181 8.50 2.58 -6.13
N GLU A 182 9.47 1.71 -5.87
CA GLU A 182 10.87 2.07 -5.67
C GLU A 182 11.06 3.19 -4.65
N GLN A 183 10.34 3.15 -3.53
CA GLN A 183 10.52 4.11 -2.44
C GLN A 183 11.23 3.46 -1.26
N ASP A 184 11.98 4.27 -0.50
CA ASP A 184 12.56 3.84 0.77
C ASP A 184 11.45 3.47 1.73
N HIS A 185 11.50 2.29 2.32
CA HIS A 185 10.48 1.76 3.22
C HIS A 185 11.16 1.28 4.48
N ILE A 186 10.66 1.71 5.64
CA ILE A 186 11.04 1.16 6.93
C ILE A 186 9.87 0.38 7.48
N LEU A 187 10.16 -0.82 7.99
CA LEU A 187 9.19 -1.65 8.69
C LEU A 187 9.77 -2.11 10.02
N GLN A 188 8.93 -2.60 10.92
CA GLN A 188 9.36 -3.13 12.20
C GLN A 188 9.20 -4.65 12.23
N VAL A 189 10.28 -5.39 12.45
CA VAL A 189 10.25 -6.86 12.47
C VAL A 189 9.40 -7.37 13.63
N THR A 190 8.50 -8.30 13.33
CA THR A 190 7.72 -9.03 14.33
C THR A 190 8.28 -10.43 14.53
N ARG A 191 8.59 -11.12 13.43
CA ARG A 191 8.98 -12.53 13.42
C ARG A 191 9.88 -12.86 12.23
N PHE A 192 10.72 -13.88 12.42
CA PHE A 192 11.62 -14.42 11.39
C PHE A 192 11.45 -15.93 11.30
N GLU A 193 11.26 -16.45 10.09
CA GLU A 193 11.15 -17.90 9.83
C GLU A 193 11.99 -18.31 8.62
N ILE A 194 12.35 -19.59 8.54
CA ILE A 194 12.95 -20.19 7.35
C ILE A 194 11.93 -21.17 6.79
N ALA A 195 11.46 -20.89 5.59
CA ALA A 195 10.50 -21.73 4.88
C ALA A 195 11.18 -22.45 3.73
N GLN A 196 10.80 -23.72 3.52
CA GLN A 196 11.19 -24.50 2.37
C GLN A 196 9.95 -24.74 1.49
N THR A 197 10.04 -24.31 0.24
CA THR A 197 8.98 -24.44 -0.76
C THR A 197 9.51 -25.17 -1.99
N ASP A 198 8.62 -25.51 -2.93
CA ASP A 198 9.01 -26.06 -4.23
C ASP A 198 9.93 -25.14 -5.03
N LYS A 199 9.89 -23.83 -4.74
CA LYS A 199 10.72 -22.80 -5.39
C LYS A 199 12.07 -22.59 -4.71
N GLY A 200 12.34 -23.26 -3.59
CA GLY A 200 13.59 -23.15 -2.84
C GLY A 200 13.39 -22.82 -1.36
N ILE A 201 14.51 -22.54 -0.70
CA ILE A 201 14.56 -22.13 0.71
C ILE A 201 14.55 -20.59 0.76
N PHE A 202 13.70 -20.03 1.60
CA PHE A 202 13.56 -18.59 1.79
C PHE A 202 13.63 -18.26 3.29
N ALA A 203 14.21 -17.10 3.59
CA ALA A 203 14.00 -16.46 4.88
C ALA A 203 12.78 -15.54 4.75
N GLU A 204 11.80 -15.73 5.63
CA GLU A 204 10.57 -14.98 5.72
C GLU A 204 10.67 -14.02 6.90
N ILE A 205 10.57 -12.72 6.61
CA ILE A 205 10.65 -11.65 7.61
C ILE A 205 9.27 -10.99 7.68
N TYR A 206 8.56 -11.27 8.76
CA TYR A 206 7.28 -10.65 9.05
C TYR A 206 7.52 -9.31 9.76
N CYS A 207 6.83 -8.28 9.29
CA CYS A 207 6.99 -6.93 9.79
C CYS A 207 5.64 -6.23 9.97
N HIS A 208 5.56 -5.38 10.98
CA HIS A 208 4.50 -4.38 11.09
C HIS A 208 4.75 -3.20 10.14
N VAL A 209 3.66 -2.75 9.53
CA VAL A 209 3.56 -1.54 8.72
C VAL A 209 2.25 -0.82 9.06
N ILE A 210 2.26 0.51 9.10
CA ILE A 210 1.04 1.30 9.30
C ILE A 210 0.46 1.66 7.93
N THR A 211 -0.79 1.28 7.69
CA THR A 211 -1.47 1.44 6.40
C THR A 211 -2.94 1.81 6.58
N ASP A 212 -3.63 2.04 5.46
CA ASP A 212 -5.08 2.19 5.37
C ASP A 212 -5.58 1.12 4.40
N ASP A 213 -6.36 0.17 4.89
CA ASP A 213 -6.87 -0.96 4.10
C ASP A 213 -8.20 -0.66 3.41
N GLY A 214 -8.67 0.59 3.47
CA GLY A 214 -9.95 1.06 2.94
C GLY A 214 -11.11 1.03 3.93
N GLU A 215 -10.95 0.33 5.05
CA GLU A 215 -11.96 0.22 6.11
C GLU A 215 -11.43 0.77 7.44
N HIS A 216 -10.18 0.41 7.75
CA HIS A 216 -9.47 0.80 8.96
C HIS A 216 -8.10 1.39 8.60
N PHE A 217 -7.69 2.36 9.40
CA PHE A 217 -6.31 2.84 9.45
C PHE A 217 -5.62 2.18 10.65
N GLY A 218 -4.43 1.61 10.47
CA GLY A 218 -3.73 0.98 11.59
C GLY A 218 -2.56 0.09 11.19
N ILE A 219 -2.18 -0.79 12.11
CA ILE A 219 -1.09 -1.74 11.94
C ILE A 219 -1.59 -2.91 11.10
N ALA A 220 -0.82 -3.25 10.06
CA ALA A 220 -0.96 -4.46 9.27
C ALA A 220 0.36 -5.24 9.30
N GLU A 221 0.31 -6.52 8.93
CA GLU A 221 1.49 -7.36 8.79
C GLU A 221 1.88 -7.49 7.30
N GLN A 222 3.16 -7.29 7.01
CA GLN A 222 3.75 -7.49 5.70
C GLN A 222 4.90 -8.49 5.80
N MET A 223 4.94 -9.44 4.87
CA MET A 223 6.01 -10.43 4.78
C MET A 223 6.99 -10.07 3.66
N LEU A 224 8.28 -10.10 3.98
CA LEU A 224 9.39 -9.87 3.06
C LEU A 224 10.23 -11.13 2.93
N LEU A 225 10.80 -11.34 1.75
CA LEU A 225 11.54 -12.57 1.42
C LEU A 225 13.00 -12.27 1.07
N ILE A 226 13.89 -13.12 1.60
CA ILE A 226 15.27 -13.24 1.15
C ILE A 226 15.47 -14.67 0.61
N PRO A 227 15.70 -14.85 -0.71
CA PRO A 227 16.06 -16.15 -1.26
C PRO A 227 17.37 -16.68 -0.68
N SER A 228 17.48 -18.00 -0.50
CA SER A 228 18.71 -18.59 -0.01
C SER A 228 19.91 -18.28 -0.91
N PHE A 229 21.07 -18.13 -0.26
CA PHE A 229 22.32 -17.85 -0.94
C PHE A 229 23.46 -18.59 -0.27
N THR A 230 24.51 -18.83 -1.06
CA THR A 230 25.74 -19.48 -0.61
C THR A 230 26.82 -18.47 -0.34
N GLY A 231 27.67 -18.78 0.64
CA GLY A 231 28.78 -17.92 1.04
C GLY A 231 28.34 -16.65 1.76
N GLU A 232 29.28 -15.71 1.86
CA GLU A 232 29.10 -14.42 2.53
C GLU A 232 28.53 -13.39 1.56
N ARG A 233 27.57 -12.59 2.02
CA ARG A 233 27.04 -11.43 1.31
C ARG A 233 27.10 -10.19 2.18
N LYS A 234 27.26 -9.03 1.55
CA LYS A 234 27.12 -7.74 2.24
C LYS A 234 25.69 -7.57 2.75
N ILE A 235 25.53 -7.14 4.00
CA ILE A 235 24.22 -6.94 4.63
C ILE A 235 23.38 -5.96 3.79
N GLN A 236 23.98 -4.86 3.33
CA GLN A 236 23.31 -3.85 2.50
C GLN A 236 22.93 -4.34 1.09
N SER A 237 23.43 -5.50 0.64
CA SER A 237 23.06 -6.09 -0.65
C SER A 237 21.79 -6.97 -0.60
N LEU A 238 21.26 -7.21 0.61
CA LEU A 238 20.03 -7.95 0.80
C LEU A 238 18.81 -7.09 0.41
N SER A 239 17.70 -7.74 0.00
CA SER A 239 16.44 -7.06 -0.33
C SER A 239 15.82 -6.34 0.88
N VAL A 240 16.12 -6.82 2.09
CA VAL A 240 15.76 -6.22 3.37
C VAL A 240 16.90 -6.44 4.36
N PHE A 241 17.22 -5.43 5.16
CA PHE A 241 18.27 -5.52 6.18
C PHE A 241 18.03 -4.52 7.32
N PRO A 242 18.62 -4.69 8.51
CA PRO A 242 18.41 -3.76 9.62
C PRO A 242 18.88 -2.34 9.27
N LEU A 243 18.05 -1.35 9.61
CA LEU A 243 18.26 0.06 9.27
C LEU A 243 19.59 0.61 9.81
N SER A 244 20.10 0.05 10.91
CA SER A 244 21.39 0.40 11.51
C SER A 244 22.60 0.14 10.62
N PHE A 245 22.48 -0.72 9.60
CA PHE A 245 23.52 -0.96 8.60
C PHE A 245 23.39 -0.03 7.38
N HIS A 246 22.39 0.85 7.34
CA HIS A 246 22.24 1.78 6.23
C HIS A 246 23.18 2.98 6.41
N SER A 247 24.06 3.22 5.44
CA SER A 247 25.03 4.33 5.44
C SER A 247 24.42 5.70 5.78
N ASN A 248 23.23 6.00 5.23
CA ASN A 248 22.48 7.24 5.48
C ASN A 248 21.29 7.09 6.46
N GLU A 249 21.38 6.22 7.48
CA GLU A 249 20.30 5.96 8.45
C GLU A 249 19.60 7.24 8.96
N ARG A 250 20.38 8.25 9.39
CA ARG A 250 19.85 9.47 10.00
C ARG A 250 18.93 10.25 9.07
N ASP A 251 19.29 10.34 7.79
CA ASP A 251 18.51 11.10 6.81
C ASP A 251 17.29 10.32 6.35
N ILE A 252 17.41 9.00 6.23
CA ILE A 252 16.28 8.12 5.93
C ILE A 252 15.22 8.21 7.02
N ARG A 253 15.59 8.09 8.30
CA ARG A 253 14.65 8.21 9.43
C ARG A 253 13.84 9.50 9.37
N LYS A 254 14.52 10.63 9.14
CA LYS A 254 13.85 11.94 9.00
C LYS A 254 12.92 11.98 7.79
N PHE A 255 13.37 11.45 6.66
CA PHE A 255 12.63 11.44 5.41
C PHE A 255 11.34 10.59 5.53
N VAL A 256 11.46 9.35 6.01
CA VAL A 256 10.29 8.47 6.16
C VAL A 256 9.33 8.98 7.21
N ALA A 257 9.80 9.57 8.32
CA ALA A 257 8.92 10.16 9.34
C ALA A 257 8.13 11.37 8.78
N LYS A 258 8.79 12.20 7.96
CA LYS A 258 8.09 13.30 7.23
C LYS A 258 7.02 12.74 6.29
N ARG A 259 7.33 11.66 5.57
CA ARG A 259 6.37 10.99 4.69
C ARG A 259 5.22 10.34 5.48
N GLY A 260 5.48 9.70 6.60
CA GLY A 260 4.46 9.14 7.48
C GLY A 260 3.51 10.20 8.03
N ARG A 261 4.02 11.37 8.41
CA ARG A 261 3.17 12.53 8.75
C ARG A 261 2.27 12.96 7.58
N LYS A 262 2.81 13.01 6.36
CA LYS A 262 2.00 13.27 5.16
C LYS A 262 0.91 12.21 5.01
N PHE A 263 1.26 10.91 5.09
CA PHE A 263 0.30 9.80 4.99
C PHE A 263 -0.83 9.90 6.02
N ALA A 264 -0.49 10.11 7.30
CA ALA A 264 -1.47 10.22 8.37
C ALA A 264 -2.43 11.40 8.17
N SER A 265 -1.93 12.52 7.63
CA SER A 265 -2.72 13.72 7.33
C SER A 265 -3.61 13.62 6.09
N LEU A 266 -3.39 12.63 5.21
CA LEU A 266 -4.20 12.47 4.00
C LEU A 266 -5.64 12.10 4.34
N GLN A 267 -6.58 12.75 3.67
CA GLN A 267 -7.99 12.39 3.75
C GLN A 267 -8.24 11.12 2.93
N CYS A 268 -9.23 10.32 3.35
CA CYS A 268 -9.61 9.08 2.66
C CYS A 268 -10.04 9.30 1.20
N GLN A 269 -10.43 10.53 0.81
CA GLN A 269 -10.69 10.91 -0.57
C GLN A 269 -9.85 12.14 -0.91
N THR A 270 -8.74 11.93 -1.63
CA THR A 270 -7.82 13.02 -2.01
C THR A 270 -7.59 12.98 -3.52
N TYR A 271 -7.91 14.08 -4.20
CA TYR A 271 -7.60 14.25 -5.61
C TYR A 271 -6.22 14.87 -5.79
N GLY A 272 -5.37 14.23 -6.57
CA GLY A 272 -3.98 14.63 -6.74
C GLY A 272 -3.44 14.36 -8.14
N GLU A 273 -2.19 14.73 -8.34
CA GLU A 273 -1.42 14.37 -9.53
C GLU A 273 -0.20 13.55 -9.12
N ILE A 274 0.14 12.56 -9.94
CA ILE A 274 1.33 11.75 -9.75
C ILE A 274 2.19 11.71 -11.00
N SER A 275 3.48 11.50 -10.81
CA SER A 275 4.42 11.13 -11.87
C SER A 275 5.52 10.28 -11.26
N GLY A 276 5.49 8.97 -11.52
CA GLY A 276 6.44 8.05 -10.90
C GLY A 276 6.11 6.57 -11.12
N MET A 277 6.85 5.72 -10.42
CA MET A 277 6.57 4.28 -10.39
C MET A 277 5.35 3.99 -9.53
N ALA A 278 4.57 2.99 -9.95
CA ALA A 278 3.37 2.56 -9.28
C ALA A 278 3.19 1.03 -9.42
N ALA A 279 2.33 0.49 -8.55
CA ALA A 279 1.82 -0.87 -8.65
C ALA A 279 0.45 -0.80 -9.34
N CYS A 280 0.36 -1.22 -10.60
CA CYS A 280 -0.90 -1.23 -11.34
C CYS A 280 -1.56 -2.60 -11.21
N VAL A 281 -2.86 -2.61 -10.93
CA VAL A 281 -3.70 -3.81 -11.01
C VAL A 281 -3.95 -4.12 -12.49
N VAL A 282 -3.69 -5.37 -12.90
CA VAL A 282 -3.73 -5.77 -14.32
C VAL A 282 -5.02 -6.49 -14.70
N ASN A 283 -5.66 -7.17 -13.76
CA ASN A 283 -6.91 -7.88 -13.98
C ASN A 283 -8.02 -7.33 -13.07
N ASP A 284 -9.26 -7.44 -13.52
CA ASP A 284 -10.43 -6.93 -12.78
C ASP A 284 -10.62 -7.60 -11.41
N LYS A 285 -9.92 -8.71 -11.16
CA LYS A 285 -9.93 -9.45 -9.90
C LYS A 285 -8.84 -9.01 -8.91
N GLY A 286 -8.02 -8.01 -9.20
CA GLY A 286 -7.02 -7.51 -8.25
C GLY A 286 -5.78 -8.39 -8.02
N VAL A 287 -5.80 -9.65 -8.45
CA VAL A 287 -4.80 -10.68 -8.09
C VAL A 287 -3.43 -10.43 -8.73
N ASP A 288 -3.38 -9.93 -9.96
CA ASP A 288 -2.12 -9.66 -10.66
C ASP A 288 -1.76 -8.17 -10.59
N VAL A 289 -0.63 -7.88 -9.96
CA VAL A 289 -0.12 -6.51 -9.75
C VAL A 289 1.23 -6.41 -10.45
N ARG A 290 1.38 -5.40 -11.31
CA ARG A 290 2.62 -5.16 -12.05
C ARG A 290 3.17 -3.78 -11.79
N LYS A 291 4.49 -3.71 -11.82
CA LYS A 291 5.21 -2.46 -11.83
C LYS A 291 4.94 -1.70 -13.12
N CYS A 292 4.47 -0.47 -12.99
CA CYS A 292 4.12 0.41 -14.09
C CYS A 292 4.60 1.83 -13.79
N ARG A 293 4.60 2.69 -14.81
CA ARG A 293 4.78 4.12 -14.63
C ARG A 293 3.42 4.80 -14.68
N ALA A 294 3.00 5.41 -13.58
CA ALA A 294 1.78 6.20 -13.53
C ALA A 294 2.11 7.69 -13.70
N SER A 295 1.32 8.38 -14.52
CA SER A 295 1.41 9.83 -14.66
C SER A 295 0.05 10.46 -14.89
N GLY A 296 -0.15 11.63 -14.30
CA GLY A 296 -1.39 12.41 -14.42
C GLY A 296 -2.24 12.36 -13.16
N ARG A 297 -3.51 12.72 -13.34
CA ARG A 297 -4.49 12.88 -12.25
C ARG A 297 -4.90 11.53 -11.66
N VAL A 298 -4.90 11.46 -10.33
CA VAL A 298 -5.28 10.27 -9.55
C VAL A 298 -6.31 10.63 -8.48
N MET A 299 -7.22 9.71 -8.18
CA MET A 299 -8.05 9.77 -6.98
C MET A 299 -7.53 8.79 -5.95
N ILE A 300 -7.11 9.28 -4.80
CA ILE A 300 -6.73 8.45 -3.65
C ILE A 300 -8.00 8.17 -2.86
N ASP A 301 -8.46 6.93 -2.92
CA ASP A 301 -9.66 6.45 -2.24
C ASP A 301 -9.48 4.98 -1.88
N PRO A 302 -8.80 4.67 -0.74
CA PRO A 302 -8.59 3.30 -0.31
C PRO A 302 -9.89 2.52 -0.11
N GLY A 303 -10.97 3.20 0.31
CA GLY A 303 -12.28 2.57 0.49
C GLY A 303 -12.91 2.15 -0.84
N ALA A 304 -12.83 3.00 -1.87
CA ALA A 304 -13.25 2.61 -3.22
C ALA A 304 -12.32 1.53 -3.78
N PHE A 305 -11.01 1.65 -3.55
CA PHE A 305 -10.06 0.61 -3.97
C PHE A 305 -10.45 -0.76 -3.39
N ARG A 306 -10.74 -0.87 -2.09
CA ARG A 306 -11.19 -2.12 -1.46
C ARG A 306 -12.52 -2.62 -2.01
N MET A 307 -13.47 -1.71 -2.27
CA MET A 307 -14.79 -2.06 -2.81
C MET A 307 -14.71 -2.66 -4.22
N PHE A 308 -13.88 -2.08 -5.09
CA PHE A 308 -13.78 -2.48 -6.49
C PHE A 308 -12.65 -3.47 -6.77
N GLN A 309 -11.67 -3.61 -5.87
CA GLN A 309 -10.53 -4.52 -5.97
C GLN A 309 -10.29 -5.30 -4.66
N PRO A 310 -11.30 -6.02 -4.14
CA PRO A 310 -11.27 -6.62 -2.79
C PRO A 310 -10.19 -7.69 -2.64
N ASP A 311 -9.87 -8.42 -3.71
CA ASP A 311 -8.90 -9.52 -3.72
C ASP A 311 -7.47 -9.04 -4.06
N SER A 312 -7.21 -7.72 -4.07
CA SER A 312 -5.91 -7.22 -4.46
C SER A 312 -4.84 -7.47 -3.40
N SER A 313 -3.68 -7.98 -3.85
CA SER A 313 -2.50 -8.20 -3.00
C SER A 313 -1.88 -6.90 -2.46
N LEU A 314 -2.32 -5.73 -2.94
CA LEU A 314 -1.92 -4.43 -2.41
C LEU A 314 -2.66 -4.06 -1.12
N ILE A 315 -3.79 -4.72 -0.84
CA ILE A 315 -4.53 -4.51 0.40
C ILE A 315 -3.88 -5.33 1.49
N LEU A 316 -3.27 -4.64 2.46
CA LEU A 316 -2.74 -5.25 3.68
C LEU A 316 -3.79 -5.10 4.78
N PRO A 317 -4.47 -6.17 5.20
CA PRO A 317 -5.52 -6.09 6.21
C PRO A 317 -5.00 -5.53 7.53
N VAL A 318 -5.70 -4.53 8.08
CA VAL A 318 -5.32 -3.93 9.37
C VAL A 318 -5.71 -4.88 10.51
N SER A 319 -4.72 -5.32 11.29
CA SER A 319 -4.91 -6.17 12.47
C SER A 319 -5.20 -5.35 13.73
N THR A 320 -4.59 -4.16 13.86
CA THR A 320 -4.77 -3.28 15.01
C THR A 320 -5.13 -1.86 14.54
N PRO A 321 -6.41 -1.45 14.66
CA PRO A 321 -6.82 -0.09 14.30
C PRO A 321 -6.12 0.97 15.16
N LEU A 322 -5.68 2.04 14.52
CA LEU A 322 -5.07 3.21 15.15
C LEU A 322 -5.83 4.48 14.76
N ARG A 323 -5.65 5.55 15.54
CA ARG A 323 -6.17 6.87 15.19
C ARG A 323 -5.08 7.70 14.53
N ARG A 324 -5.37 8.21 13.34
CA ARG A 324 -4.46 9.05 12.53
C ARG A 324 -3.83 10.21 13.31
N ALA A 325 -4.60 10.83 14.21
CA ALA A 325 -4.17 11.99 15.00
C ALA A 325 -3.32 11.65 16.24
N GLU A 326 -3.24 10.37 16.63
CA GLU A 326 -2.61 9.91 17.88
C GLU A 326 -1.35 9.08 17.61
N LEU A 327 -0.77 9.18 16.40
CA LEU A 327 0.46 8.47 16.07
C LEU A 327 1.67 9.06 16.81
N GLU A 328 2.50 8.17 17.33
CA GLU A 328 3.79 8.51 17.94
C GLU A 328 4.87 8.78 16.88
N GLU A 329 5.94 9.47 17.25
CA GLU A 329 7.02 9.82 16.31
C GLU A 329 7.67 8.59 15.66
N GLU A 330 7.77 7.48 16.40
CA GLU A 330 8.33 6.23 15.88
C GLU A 330 7.39 5.54 14.89
N GLN A 331 6.08 5.66 15.12
CA GLN A 331 5.05 5.08 14.26
C GLN A 331 5.03 5.72 12.87
N TYR A 332 5.33 7.03 12.77
CA TYR A 332 5.47 7.68 11.46
C TYR A 332 6.57 7.06 10.58
N MET A 333 7.59 6.43 11.17
CA MET A 333 8.67 5.82 10.38
C MET A 333 8.22 4.55 9.65
N ILE A 334 7.25 3.82 10.21
CA ILE A 334 6.75 2.55 9.66
C ILE A 334 5.46 2.71 8.86
N CYS A 335 5.05 3.94 8.54
CA CYS A 335 3.94 4.18 7.63
C CYS A 335 4.29 3.73 6.20
N THR A 336 3.33 3.10 5.54
CA THR A 336 3.45 2.66 4.14
C THR A 336 3.85 3.82 3.23
N PRO A 337 4.75 3.59 2.26
CA PRO A 337 5.07 4.57 1.23
C PRO A 337 4.05 4.56 0.08
N VAL A 338 3.04 3.69 0.13
CA VAL A 338 2.08 3.45 -0.96
C VAL A 338 0.69 3.95 -0.58
N ILE A 339 0.03 4.64 -1.51
CA ILE A 339 -1.36 5.08 -1.36
C ILE A 339 -2.24 4.45 -2.43
N MET A 340 -3.40 3.95 -2.03
CA MET A 340 -4.31 3.21 -2.89
C MET A 340 -5.28 4.15 -3.60
N GLY A 341 -5.47 3.96 -4.90
CA GLY A 341 -6.37 4.81 -5.67
C GLY A 341 -6.55 4.42 -7.12
N PHE A 342 -7.09 5.35 -7.89
CA PHE A 342 -7.39 5.20 -9.31
C PHE A 342 -6.69 6.28 -10.17
N CYS A 343 -6.09 5.88 -11.29
CA CYS A 343 -5.48 6.79 -12.26
C CYS A 343 -6.45 7.07 -13.41
N PHE A 344 -6.89 8.32 -13.58
CA PHE A 344 -7.85 8.70 -14.62
C PHE A 344 -7.29 8.58 -16.05
N ARG A 345 -5.97 8.74 -16.20
CA ARG A 345 -5.32 8.66 -17.52
C ARG A 345 -5.26 7.22 -18.04
N THR A 346 -4.81 6.30 -17.20
CA THR A 346 -4.66 4.88 -17.57
C THR A 346 -5.91 4.05 -17.28
N LYS A 347 -6.88 4.63 -16.55
CA LYS A 347 -8.13 3.99 -16.11
C LYS A 347 -7.88 2.71 -15.30
N GLN A 348 -6.87 2.78 -14.43
CA GLN A 348 -6.40 1.63 -13.67
C GLN A 348 -6.35 1.95 -12.17
N TRP A 349 -6.79 0.97 -11.39
CA TRP A 349 -6.55 0.90 -9.95
C TRP A 349 -5.07 0.60 -9.68
N GLY A 350 -4.52 1.18 -8.62
CA GLY A 350 -3.15 0.87 -8.22
C GLY A 350 -2.72 1.42 -6.87
N GLY A 351 -1.52 1.00 -6.48
CA GLY A 351 -0.75 1.53 -5.37
C GLY A 351 0.27 2.55 -5.89
N PHE A 352 0.10 3.80 -5.51
CA PHE A 352 0.86 4.93 -5.99
C PHE A 352 1.95 5.36 -5.02
N ALA A 353 3.06 5.88 -5.55
CA ALA A 353 4.13 6.41 -4.73
C ALA A 353 3.73 7.70 -3.98
N LEU A 354 3.66 7.67 -2.65
CA LEU A 354 3.28 8.84 -1.85
C LEU A 354 4.22 10.04 -2.02
N ASP A 355 5.52 9.78 -2.25
CA ASP A 355 6.51 10.83 -2.50
C ASP A 355 6.28 11.55 -3.83
N CYS A 356 5.62 10.88 -4.78
CA CYS A 356 5.27 11.43 -6.09
C CYS A 356 3.91 12.16 -6.10
N LEU A 357 3.08 12.00 -5.06
CA LEU A 357 1.77 12.65 -4.97
C LEU A 357 1.93 14.16 -4.75
N ARG A 358 1.30 14.96 -5.61
CA ARG A 358 1.24 16.41 -5.53
C ARG A 358 -0.20 16.90 -5.61
N ASP A 359 -0.44 18.09 -5.09
CA ASP A 359 -1.73 18.77 -5.27
C ASP A 359 -1.93 19.12 -6.74
N VAL A 360 -3.18 19.08 -7.20
CA VAL A 360 -3.53 19.39 -8.58
C VAL A 360 -3.33 20.88 -8.85
N SER A 361 -2.54 21.18 -9.88
CA SER A 361 -2.40 22.54 -10.41
C SER A 361 -3.54 22.85 -11.39
N TRP A 362 -4.64 23.36 -10.86
CA TRP A 362 -5.81 23.77 -11.66
C TRP A 362 -5.47 24.90 -12.62
N SER A 363 -5.91 24.79 -13.87
CA SER A 363 -5.63 25.79 -14.90
C SER A 363 -6.89 26.30 -15.58
N LEU A 364 -7.06 27.61 -15.66
CA LEU A 364 -8.12 28.25 -16.47
C LEU A 364 -7.76 28.34 -17.95
N GLU A 365 -6.55 27.91 -18.32
CA GLU A 365 -6.06 27.98 -19.70
C GLU A 365 -6.98 27.24 -20.70
N PRO A 366 -7.49 26.01 -20.44
CA PRO A 366 -8.42 25.34 -21.34
C PRO A 366 -9.69 26.15 -21.61
N PHE A 367 -10.24 26.80 -20.57
CA PHE A 367 -11.43 27.66 -20.70
C PHE A 367 -11.16 28.92 -21.53
N ASN A 368 -9.98 29.52 -21.37
CA ASN A 368 -9.54 30.69 -22.13
C ASN A 368 -9.29 30.35 -23.61
N ARG A 369 -8.75 29.17 -23.89
CA ARG A 369 -8.47 28.65 -25.25
C ARG A 369 -9.72 28.29 -26.03
N LEU A 370 -10.82 28.02 -25.33
CA LEU A 370 -12.06 27.61 -25.93
C LEU A 370 -12.58 28.71 -26.86
N VAL A 371 -12.66 28.45 -28.17
CA VAL A 371 -13.22 29.40 -29.13
C VAL A 371 -14.73 29.17 -29.24
N LEU A 372 -15.43 29.60 -28.20
CA LEU A 372 -16.89 29.65 -28.10
C LEU A 372 -17.32 31.10 -27.85
N ASP A 373 -18.50 31.48 -28.28
CA ASP A 373 -19.10 32.77 -27.95
C ASP A 373 -19.32 32.88 -26.43
N ASN A 374 -19.22 34.12 -25.94
CA ASN A 374 -19.27 34.40 -24.51
C ASN A 374 -20.58 33.93 -23.85
N ARG A 375 -21.70 33.94 -24.59
CA ARG A 375 -22.99 33.48 -24.07
C ARG A 375 -22.98 31.99 -23.74
N HIS A 376 -22.47 31.14 -24.62
CA HIS A 376 -22.34 29.71 -24.33
C HIS A 376 -21.33 29.46 -23.20
N LYS A 377 -20.21 30.21 -23.16
CA LYS A 377 -19.23 30.10 -22.06
C LYS A 377 -19.84 30.43 -20.70
N GLU A 378 -20.55 31.55 -20.61
CA GLU A 378 -21.23 32.00 -19.38
C GLU A 378 -22.31 31.00 -18.95
N LEU A 379 -23.08 30.45 -19.90
CA LEU A 379 -24.10 29.45 -19.62
C LEU A 379 -23.50 28.17 -19.04
N ILE A 380 -22.46 27.62 -19.68
CA ILE A 380 -21.79 26.39 -19.19
C ILE A 380 -21.18 26.65 -17.82
N HIS A 381 -20.46 27.77 -17.66
CA HIS A 381 -19.86 28.15 -16.40
C HIS A 381 -20.90 28.24 -15.27
N ALA A 382 -21.99 28.99 -15.50
CA ALA A 382 -23.04 29.18 -14.50
C ALA A 382 -23.74 27.87 -14.15
N LEU A 383 -24.08 27.02 -15.13
CA LEU A 383 -24.76 25.75 -14.88
C LEU A 383 -23.90 24.77 -14.10
N VAL A 384 -22.62 24.66 -14.46
CA VAL A 384 -21.67 23.74 -13.84
C VAL A 384 -21.30 24.23 -12.43
N GLU A 385 -21.06 25.53 -12.23
CA GLU A 385 -20.82 26.10 -10.90
C GLU A 385 -22.01 25.95 -9.97
N GLN A 386 -23.22 26.24 -10.46
CA GLN A 386 -24.44 26.12 -9.66
C GLN A 386 -24.68 24.66 -9.23
N HIS A 387 -24.48 23.69 -10.11
CA HIS A 387 -24.58 22.27 -9.74
C HIS A 387 -23.42 21.84 -8.83
N ALA A 388 -22.23 22.40 -9.04
CA ALA A 388 -21.09 22.10 -8.19
C ALA A 388 -21.29 22.58 -6.75
N SER A 389 -21.94 23.74 -6.56
CA SER A 389 -22.25 24.32 -5.26
C SER A 389 -23.48 23.71 -4.58
N ARG A 390 -24.47 23.23 -5.35
CA ARG A 390 -25.72 22.63 -4.82
C ARG A 390 -25.60 21.20 -4.34
N ALA A 391 -24.46 20.55 -4.57
CA ALA A 391 -24.18 19.18 -4.12
C ALA A 391 -24.26 18.96 -2.59
N SER A 392 -24.55 20.00 -1.79
CA SER A 392 -24.72 19.91 -0.34
C SER A 392 -26.12 20.25 0.19
N THR A 393 -27.09 20.70 -0.62
CA THR A 393 -28.23 21.47 -0.03
C THR A 393 -29.64 21.30 -0.59
N PHE A 394 -29.97 20.32 -1.45
CA PHE A 394 -31.37 20.13 -1.86
C PHE A 394 -31.80 18.66 -1.92
N ASP A 395 -32.76 18.32 -1.06
CA ASP A 395 -33.60 17.14 -1.18
C ASP A 395 -34.95 17.63 -1.70
N ASP A 396 -35.33 17.20 -2.90
CA ASP A 396 -36.62 17.52 -3.50
C ASP A 396 -37.47 16.26 -3.59
N PHE A 397 -38.78 16.46 -3.59
CA PHE A 397 -39.90 15.57 -3.22
C PHE A 397 -39.97 14.13 -3.80
N VAL A 398 -39.02 13.69 -4.64
CA VAL A 398 -38.87 12.30 -5.10
C VAL A 398 -37.40 11.92 -5.00
N GLU A 399 -37.11 10.89 -4.20
CA GLU A 399 -35.75 10.36 -4.00
C GLU A 399 -35.16 9.94 -5.36
N GLY A 400 -34.17 10.70 -5.86
CA GLY A 400 -33.29 10.27 -6.94
C GLY A 400 -33.50 10.82 -8.36
N LYS A 401 -34.49 11.70 -8.63
CA LYS A 401 -34.69 12.29 -9.97
C LYS A 401 -34.31 13.78 -10.04
N GLY A 402 -33.68 14.18 -11.15
CA GLY A 402 -33.47 15.60 -11.51
C GLY A 402 -32.31 16.34 -10.82
N LYS A 403 -31.38 15.62 -10.17
CA LYS A 403 -30.21 16.21 -9.50
C LYS A 403 -28.92 16.26 -10.36
N GLY A 404 -28.93 15.64 -11.54
CA GLY A 404 -27.80 15.61 -12.47
C GLY A 404 -27.85 16.73 -13.51
N LEU A 405 -26.69 17.12 -14.02
CA LEU A 405 -26.54 18.06 -15.14
C LEU A 405 -25.98 17.31 -16.34
N VAL A 406 -26.79 17.13 -17.37
CA VAL A 406 -26.38 16.46 -18.62
C VAL A 406 -26.36 17.48 -19.76
N GLY A 407 -25.16 17.73 -20.30
CA GLY A 407 -24.94 18.63 -21.44
C GLY A 407 -24.57 17.87 -22.72
N LEU A 408 -25.22 18.18 -23.83
CA LEU A 408 -24.87 17.64 -25.15
C LEU A 408 -24.01 18.63 -25.94
N LEU A 409 -22.82 18.21 -26.34
CA LEU A 409 -21.90 18.98 -27.17
C LEU A 409 -21.91 18.39 -28.58
N ALA A 410 -22.55 19.09 -29.52
CA ALA A 410 -22.84 18.60 -30.85
C ALA A 410 -22.15 19.41 -31.93
N GLY A 411 -21.47 18.77 -32.87
CA GLY A 411 -20.93 19.47 -34.05
C GLY A 411 -19.78 18.71 -34.72
N PRO A 412 -19.11 19.30 -35.72
CA PRO A 412 -18.04 18.64 -36.47
C PRO A 412 -16.83 18.25 -35.60
N PRO A 413 -16.02 17.26 -36.03
CA PRO A 413 -14.80 16.88 -35.32
C PRO A 413 -13.82 18.05 -35.23
N GLY A 414 -13.09 18.14 -34.12
CA GLY A 414 -12.06 19.16 -33.92
C GLY A 414 -12.54 20.58 -33.60
N CYS A 415 -13.81 20.77 -33.21
CA CYS A 415 -14.36 22.09 -32.84
C CYS A 415 -14.26 22.44 -31.34
N GLY A 416 -13.55 21.64 -30.53
CA GLY A 416 -13.36 21.94 -29.10
C GLY A 416 -14.41 21.33 -28.14
N LYS A 417 -15.18 20.33 -28.59
CA LYS A 417 -16.17 19.63 -27.75
C LYS A 417 -15.55 19.02 -26.49
N THR A 418 -14.57 18.13 -26.64
CA THR A 418 -13.82 17.51 -25.53
C THR A 418 -13.19 18.56 -24.62
N LEU A 419 -12.57 19.60 -25.20
CA LEU A 419 -11.93 20.70 -24.49
C LEU A 419 -12.90 21.48 -23.58
N THR A 420 -14.19 21.52 -23.93
CA THR A 420 -15.22 22.20 -23.12
C THR A 420 -15.49 21.46 -21.82
N ALA A 421 -15.56 20.14 -21.86
CA ALA A 421 -15.72 19.33 -20.65
C ALA A 421 -14.46 19.37 -19.78
N GLU A 422 -13.27 19.34 -20.39
CA GLU A 422 -12.00 19.55 -19.69
C GLU A 422 -11.98 20.92 -18.98
N ALA A 423 -12.34 21.99 -19.68
CA ALA A 423 -12.41 23.32 -19.12
C ALA A 423 -13.42 23.42 -17.97
N ALA A 424 -14.58 22.78 -18.08
CA ALA A 424 -15.58 22.76 -17.02
C ALA A 424 -15.08 22.04 -15.76
N ALA A 425 -14.36 20.92 -15.90
CA ALA A 425 -13.75 20.20 -14.78
C ALA A 425 -12.65 21.02 -14.10
N GLU A 426 -11.84 21.74 -14.88
CA GLU A 426 -10.79 22.61 -14.35
C GLU A 426 -11.36 23.79 -13.55
N VAL A 427 -12.35 24.48 -14.10
CA VAL A 427 -13.02 25.63 -13.45
C VAL A 427 -13.67 25.19 -12.13
N THR A 428 -14.35 24.05 -12.13
CA THR A 428 -15.04 23.54 -10.93
C THR A 428 -14.15 22.77 -9.97
N LYS A 429 -12.86 22.64 -10.29
CA LYS A 429 -11.88 21.92 -9.47
C LYS A 429 -12.31 20.48 -9.17
N ARG A 430 -12.82 19.80 -10.18
CA ARG A 430 -13.32 18.42 -10.08
C ARG A 430 -12.51 17.47 -10.97
N PRO A 431 -12.42 16.18 -10.59
CA PRO A 431 -11.84 15.18 -11.48
C PRO A 431 -12.63 15.10 -12.78
N LEU A 432 -11.95 14.84 -13.90
CA LEU A 432 -12.57 14.52 -15.18
C LEU A 432 -12.42 13.02 -15.44
N TYR A 433 -13.55 12.32 -15.58
CA TYR A 433 -13.59 10.92 -15.99
C TYR A 433 -14.01 10.85 -17.47
N CYS A 434 -13.03 10.72 -18.37
CA CYS A 434 -13.30 10.54 -19.80
C CYS A 434 -13.58 9.07 -20.11
N ILE A 435 -14.63 8.79 -20.87
CA ILE A 435 -15.05 7.47 -21.33
C ILE A 435 -15.15 7.52 -22.85
N SER A 436 -14.58 6.53 -23.53
CA SER A 436 -14.79 6.32 -24.97
C SER A 436 -15.79 5.19 -25.18
N ALA A 437 -16.62 5.28 -26.22
CA ALA A 437 -17.59 4.24 -26.54
C ALA A 437 -16.97 2.84 -26.72
N GLY A 438 -15.73 2.76 -27.21
CA GLY A 438 -15.02 1.49 -27.39
C GLY A 438 -14.58 0.81 -26.09
N GLU A 439 -14.55 1.51 -24.96
CA GLU A 439 -14.02 1.00 -23.69
C GLU A 439 -15.06 0.25 -22.86
N LEU A 440 -16.36 0.47 -23.13
CA LEU A 440 -17.46 -0.14 -22.38
C LEU A 440 -17.77 -1.58 -22.81
N GLY A 441 -17.08 -2.07 -23.85
CA GLY A 441 -17.29 -3.40 -24.41
C GLY A 441 -18.27 -3.42 -25.58
N SER A 442 -18.49 -4.61 -26.13
CA SER A 442 -19.30 -4.82 -27.34
C SER A 442 -20.67 -5.43 -27.07
N SER A 443 -20.93 -5.95 -25.87
CA SER A 443 -22.23 -6.51 -25.50
C SER A 443 -23.01 -5.56 -24.59
N PRO A 444 -24.35 -5.52 -24.67
CA PRO A 444 -25.16 -4.67 -23.80
C PRO A 444 -24.96 -4.89 -22.30
N GLU A 445 -24.72 -6.14 -21.88
CA GLU A 445 -24.48 -6.52 -20.48
C GLU A 445 -23.19 -5.89 -19.94
N LEU A 446 -22.07 -6.04 -20.68
CA LEU A 446 -20.78 -5.45 -20.29
C LEU A 446 -20.83 -3.92 -20.26
N VAL A 447 -21.55 -3.33 -21.21
CA VAL A 447 -21.75 -1.88 -21.26
C VAL A 447 -22.55 -1.39 -20.05
N ASP A 448 -23.61 -2.09 -19.66
CA ASP A 448 -24.44 -1.73 -18.51
C ASP A 448 -23.65 -1.80 -17.21
N ASP A 449 -22.93 -2.90 -16.99
CA ASP A 449 -22.08 -3.09 -15.80
C ASP A 449 -20.97 -2.04 -15.75
N GLY A 450 -20.27 -1.83 -16.87
CA GLY A 450 -19.19 -0.85 -16.97
C GLY A 450 -19.68 0.59 -16.76
N LEU A 451 -20.78 0.99 -17.39
CA LEU A 451 -21.38 2.31 -17.17
C LEU A 451 -21.82 2.49 -15.72
N THR A 452 -22.49 1.48 -15.14
CA THR A 452 -22.94 1.55 -13.74
C THR A 452 -21.77 1.81 -12.80
N GLN A 453 -20.70 1.01 -12.91
CA GLN A 453 -19.50 1.18 -12.08
C GLN A 453 -18.85 2.56 -12.27
N ILE A 454 -18.69 3.02 -13.52
CA ILE A 454 -18.06 4.31 -13.78
C ILE A 454 -18.91 5.47 -13.23
N LEU A 455 -20.23 5.42 -13.39
CA LEU A 455 -21.13 6.46 -12.89
C LEU A 455 -21.17 6.48 -11.35
N GLU A 456 -21.15 5.32 -10.69
CA GLU A 456 -21.02 5.21 -9.24
C GLU A 456 -19.70 5.83 -8.73
N LEU A 457 -18.58 5.50 -9.37
CA LEU A 457 -17.27 6.09 -9.05
C LEU A 457 -17.26 7.60 -9.27
N ALA A 458 -17.80 8.06 -10.41
CA ALA A 458 -17.89 9.48 -10.71
C ALA A 458 -18.75 10.24 -9.70
N GLN A 459 -19.86 9.66 -9.26
CA GLN A 459 -20.71 10.24 -8.23
C GLN A 459 -19.98 10.30 -6.87
N ARG A 460 -19.34 9.20 -6.46
CA ARG A 460 -18.54 9.14 -5.23
C ARG A 460 -17.44 10.20 -5.18
N TRP A 461 -16.76 10.39 -6.31
CA TRP A 461 -15.65 11.34 -6.46
C TRP A 461 -16.07 12.75 -6.85
N LYS A 462 -17.39 12.98 -7.03
CA LYS A 462 -17.95 14.23 -7.58
C LYS A 462 -17.28 14.65 -8.89
N ALA A 463 -16.86 13.66 -9.68
CA ALA A 463 -16.19 13.86 -10.96
C ALA A 463 -17.17 14.36 -12.03
N VAL A 464 -16.64 15.14 -12.97
CA VAL A 464 -17.28 15.43 -14.24
C VAL A 464 -17.05 14.23 -15.15
N VAL A 465 -18.13 13.65 -15.70
CA VAL A 465 -18.05 12.57 -16.68
C VAL A 465 -18.06 13.16 -18.08
N LEU A 466 -17.18 12.69 -18.93
CA LEU A 466 -17.20 12.97 -20.37
C LEU A 466 -17.36 11.64 -21.11
N LEU A 467 -18.50 11.46 -21.79
CA LEU A 467 -18.65 10.39 -22.78
C LEU A 467 -18.34 10.97 -24.16
N ASP A 468 -17.14 10.66 -24.66
CA ASP A 468 -16.67 11.15 -25.96
C ASP A 468 -17.15 10.21 -27.07
N GLU A 469 -17.59 10.79 -28.19
CA GLU A 469 -18.10 10.09 -29.37
C GLU A 469 -19.28 9.15 -29.03
N ALA A 470 -20.26 9.69 -28.30
CA ALA A 470 -21.45 8.98 -27.84
C ALA A 470 -22.47 8.65 -28.97
N ASP A 471 -22.06 8.70 -30.23
CA ASP A 471 -22.92 8.55 -31.42
C ASP A 471 -23.70 7.23 -31.42
N VAL A 472 -23.09 6.14 -30.94
CA VAL A 472 -23.72 4.81 -30.84
C VAL A 472 -24.81 4.78 -29.76
N PHE A 473 -24.61 5.47 -28.64
CA PHE A 473 -25.55 5.48 -27.53
C PHE A 473 -26.70 6.46 -27.72
N LEU A 474 -26.50 7.49 -28.52
CA LEU A 474 -27.48 8.55 -28.75
C LEU A 474 -28.40 8.31 -29.95
N SER A 475 -28.13 7.30 -30.76
CA SER A 475 -28.79 7.10 -32.05
C SER A 475 -30.26 6.71 -31.98
N GLN A 476 -31.01 7.10 -33.01
CA GLN A 476 -32.39 6.66 -33.23
C GLN A 476 -32.53 5.14 -33.24
N ARG A 477 -33.56 4.67 -32.54
CA ARG A 477 -33.95 3.26 -32.55
C ARG A 477 -34.60 2.88 -33.89
N GLY A 478 -34.18 1.76 -34.45
CA GLY A 478 -34.71 1.22 -35.71
C GLY A 478 -35.25 -0.20 -35.56
N GLU A 479 -36.02 -0.70 -36.53
CA GLU A 479 -36.64 -2.04 -36.43
C GLU A 479 -35.63 -3.20 -36.54
N THR A 480 -34.46 -2.97 -37.16
CA THR A 480 -33.54 -4.03 -37.56
C THR A 480 -32.36 -4.26 -36.62
N ASP A 481 -32.07 -3.33 -35.70
CA ASP A 481 -30.87 -3.37 -34.85
C ASP A 481 -31.24 -3.46 -33.36
N MET A 482 -31.55 -4.68 -32.93
CA MET A 482 -31.97 -4.96 -31.56
C MET A 482 -30.88 -4.68 -30.52
N GLU A 483 -29.61 -4.96 -30.83
CA GLU A 483 -28.51 -4.76 -29.89
C GLU A 483 -28.29 -3.27 -29.63
N ARG A 484 -28.25 -2.45 -30.68
CA ARG A 484 -28.14 -1.00 -30.56
C ARG A 484 -29.33 -0.38 -29.85
N ASN A 485 -30.55 -0.82 -30.13
CA ASN A 485 -31.74 -0.37 -29.40
C ASN A 485 -31.66 -0.68 -27.91
N THR A 486 -31.07 -1.82 -27.56
CA THR A 486 -30.83 -2.22 -26.17
C THR A 486 -29.82 -1.28 -25.51
N LEU A 487 -28.71 -0.97 -26.19
CA LEU A 487 -27.71 0.00 -25.70
C LEU A 487 -28.32 1.39 -25.47
N VAL A 488 -29.09 1.91 -26.43
CA VAL A 488 -29.81 3.19 -26.29
C VAL A 488 -30.77 3.17 -25.10
N SER A 489 -31.44 2.05 -24.87
CA SER A 489 -32.37 1.87 -23.73
C SER A 489 -31.65 1.83 -22.39
N ILE A 490 -30.53 1.11 -22.30
CA ILE A 490 -29.66 1.09 -21.11
C ILE A 490 -29.17 2.51 -20.82
N PHE A 491 -28.68 3.22 -21.83
CA PHE A 491 -28.12 4.55 -21.65
C PHE A 491 -29.17 5.57 -21.18
N LEU A 492 -30.38 5.56 -21.75
CA LEU A 492 -31.49 6.41 -21.30
C LEU A 492 -31.90 6.14 -19.85
N ARG A 493 -31.86 4.86 -19.42
CA ARG A 493 -32.09 4.49 -18.02
C ARG A 493 -31.00 5.06 -17.13
N GLN A 494 -29.73 4.91 -17.48
CA GLN A 494 -28.61 5.42 -16.67
C GLN A 494 -28.64 6.96 -16.54
N LEU A 495 -28.94 7.69 -17.61
CA LEU A 495 -29.08 9.15 -17.58
C LEU A 495 -30.20 9.65 -16.67
N GLU A 496 -31.28 8.87 -16.49
CA GLU A 496 -32.42 9.28 -15.66
C GLU A 496 -32.10 9.31 -14.15
N TYR A 497 -31.22 8.42 -13.70
CA TYR A 497 -30.85 8.28 -12.30
C TYR A 497 -29.50 8.93 -11.95
N TYR A 498 -28.73 9.37 -12.94
CA TYR A 498 -27.41 9.94 -12.69
C TYR A 498 -27.49 11.32 -12.00
N GLN A 499 -26.82 11.45 -10.86
CA GLN A 499 -26.84 12.66 -10.01
C GLN A 499 -25.51 13.43 -10.03
N GLY A 500 -24.82 13.43 -11.18
CA GLY A 500 -23.55 14.13 -11.37
C GLY A 500 -23.55 15.09 -12.55
N ILE A 501 -22.36 15.56 -12.95
CA ILE A 501 -22.18 16.42 -14.12
C ILE A 501 -21.67 15.54 -15.25
N MET A 502 -22.40 15.48 -16.35
CA MET A 502 -22.05 14.68 -17.53
C MET A 502 -22.07 15.53 -18.79
N PHE A 503 -21.01 15.40 -19.59
CA PHE A 503 -20.93 15.92 -20.94
C PHE A 503 -20.94 14.76 -21.94
N LEU A 504 -21.77 14.87 -22.96
CA LEU A 504 -21.85 13.95 -24.08
C LEU A 504 -21.33 14.66 -25.32
N THR A 505 -20.46 14.03 -26.11
CA THR A 505 -20.07 14.58 -27.41
C THR A 505 -20.66 13.76 -28.54
N THR A 506 -21.13 14.42 -29.59
CA THR A 506 -21.67 13.77 -30.80
C THR A 506 -21.28 14.54 -32.06
N ASN A 507 -21.07 13.80 -33.15
CA ASN A 507 -20.94 14.38 -34.48
C ASN A 507 -22.24 14.28 -35.29
N LEU A 508 -23.23 13.50 -34.82
CA LEU A 508 -24.43 13.08 -35.56
C LEU A 508 -25.73 13.56 -34.90
N VAL A 509 -25.84 14.85 -34.60
CA VAL A 509 -26.99 15.40 -33.84
C VAL A 509 -28.36 15.16 -34.50
N SER A 510 -28.40 15.11 -35.84
CA SER A 510 -29.64 14.85 -36.59
C SER A 510 -30.14 13.42 -36.47
N GLN A 511 -29.30 12.50 -36.01
CA GLN A 511 -29.60 11.07 -35.83
C GLN A 511 -29.84 10.71 -34.36
N CYS A 512 -29.92 11.72 -33.47
CA CYS A 512 -30.21 11.47 -32.08
C CYS A 512 -31.65 11.01 -31.86
N ASP A 513 -31.85 10.07 -30.95
CA ASP A 513 -33.17 9.62 -30.51
C ASP A 513 -33.89 10.75 -29.73
N ALA A 514 -35.14 11.02 -30.09
CA ALA A 514 -35.94 12.08 -29.48
C ALA A 514 -36.14 11.88 -27.96
N ALA A 515 -36.02 10.64 -27.45
CA ALA A 515 -36.13 10.35 -26.03
C ALA A 515 -35.05 11.06 -25.17
N PHE A 516 -33.89 11.41 -25.77
CA PHE A 516 -32.83 12.14 -25.08
C PHE A 516 -33.17 13.61 -24.82
N GLU A 517 -34.10 14.22 -25.58
CA GLU A 517 -34.48 15.63 -25.39
C GLU A 517 -35.01 15.90 -23.97
N SER A 518 -35.66 14.92 -23.36
CA SER A 518 -36.18 15.01 -21.99
C SER A 518 -35.13 14.86 -20.88
N ARG A 519 -33.91 14.42 -21.22
CA ARG A 519 -32.82 14.12 -20.26
C ARG A 519 -31.60 15.03 -20.43
N ILE A 520 -31.48 15.72 -21.55
CA ILE A 520 -30.44 16.71 -21.83
C ILE A 520 -30.91 18.07 -21.32
N HIS A 521 -30.12 18.68 -20.44
CA HIS A 521 -30.46 19.96 -19.81
C HIS A 521 -30.08 21.15 -20.69
N PHE A 522 -29.00 21.01 -21.46
CA PHE A 522 -28.58 21.99 -22.44
C PHE A 522 -27.83 21.33 -23.59
N THR A 523 -27.98 21.91 -24.78
CA THR A 523 -27.25 21.48 -25.98
C THR A 523 -26.43 22.65 -26.50
N VAL A 524 -25.15 22.42 -26.76
CA VAL A 524 -24.24 23.40 -27.37
C VAL A 524 -23.92 22.91 -28.78
N HIS A 525 -24.33 23.68 -29.77
CA HIS A 525 -24.04 23.41 -31.17
C HIS A 525 -22.75 24.13 -31.58
N TYR A 526 -21.76 23.36 -32.00
CA TYR A 526 -20.48 23.85 -32.51
C TYR A 526 -20.58 24.00 -34.02
N PRO A 527 -20.58 25.24 -34.55
CA PRO A 527 -20.48 25.45 -35.98
C PRO A 527 -19.09 25.08 -36.48
N LEU A 528 -18.93 25.00 -37.80
CA LEU A 528 -17.60 25.00 -38.41
C LEU A 528 -16.83 26.26 -37.96
N LEU A 529 -15.54 26.09 -37.68
CA LEU A 529 -14.69 27.20 -37.25
C LEU A 529 -14.71 28.32 -38.30
N SER A 530 -14.97 29.56 -37.87
CA SER A 530 -14.84 30.72 -38.74
C SER A 530 -13.37 31.02 -39.05
N HIS A 531 -13.10 31.82 -40.09
CA HIS A 531 -11.73 32.31 -40.35
C HIS A 531 -11.15 33.04 -39.12
N GLY A 532 -11.93 33.89 -38.45
CA GLY A 532 -11.52 34.57 -37.23
C GLY A 532 -11.19 33.60 -36.09
N SER A 533 -12.01 32.56 -35.91
CA SER A 533 -11.78 31.50 -34.93
C SER A 533 -10.48 30.72 -35.21
N ARG A 534 -10.23 30.35 -36.47
CA ARG A 534 -8.99 29.68 -36.88
C ARG A 534 -7.77 30.56 -36.67
N ARG A 535 -7.87 31.86 -36.99
CA ARG A 535 -6.80 32.84 -36.74
C ARG A 535 -6.45 32.93 -35.26
N GLN A 536 -7.46 32.94 -34.38
CA GLN A 536 -7.24 32.93 -32.93
C GLN A 536 -6.55 31.66 -32.44
N ILE A 537 -6.94 30.48 -32.97
CA ILE A 537 -6.31 29.20 -32.64
C ILE A 537 -4.84 29.22 -33.08
N TRP A 538 -4.55 29.57 -34.34
CA TRP A 538 -3.18 29.69 -34.87
C TRP A 538 -2.32 30.61 -34.03
N LYS A 539 -2.83 31.80 -33.69
CA LYS A 539 -2.14 32.76 -32.84
C LYS A 539 -1.79 32.17 -31.47
N THR A 540 -2.75 31.51 -30.83
CA THR A 540 -2.57 30.88 -29.52
C THR A 540 -1.51 29.76 -29.54
N PHE A 541 -1.43 28.98 -30.64
CA PHE A 541 -0.43 27.93 -30.81
C PHE A 541 0.97 28.48 -31.07
N ILE A 542 1.08 29.48 -31.94
CA ILE A 542 2.33 30.15 -32.28
C ILE A 542 2.90 30.87 -31.05
N ASP A 543 2.05 31.58 -30.30
CA ASP A 543 2.47 32.28 -29.08
C ASP A 543 3.01 31.30 -28.02
N LYS A 544 2.45 30.07 -27.92
CA LYS A 544 2.93 29.05 -26.97
C LYS A 544 4.26 28.41 -27.38
N THR A 545 4.48 28.23 -28.69
CA THR A 545 5.72 27.60 -29.19
C THR A 545 6.89 28.57 -29.19
N LEU A 546 6.63 29.88 -29.16
CA LEU A 546 7.62 30.95 -29.24
C LEU A 546 7.92 31.64 -27.89
N ASP A 547 7.95 30.88 -26.78
CA ASP A 547 8.45 31.32 -25.47
C ASP A 547 9.95 31.77 -25.48
N THR A 548 10.60 31.77 -26.66
CA THR A 548 11.98 32.22 -26.89
C THR A 548 12.06 33.24 -28.03
N ASN A 549 11.74 34.51 -27.72
CA ASN A 549 12.35 35.73 -28.29
C ASN A 549 12.50 35.89 -29.83
N ARG A 550 11.74 35.20 -30.67
CA ARG A 550 11.60 35.52 -32.11
C ARG A 550 10.20 35.20 -32.63
N SER A 551 9.35 36.22 -32.80
CA SER A 551 8.18 36.16 -33.67
C SER A 551 8.69 36.05 -35.12
N LEU A 552 8.81 34.82 -35.63
CA LEU A 552 9.19 34.55 -37.02
C LEU A 552 7.99 34.62 -37.98
N ILE A 553 6.76 34.65 -37.44
CA ILE A 553 5.52 34.63 -38.21
C ILE A 553 4.78 35.94 -37.95
N SER A 554 4.57 36.70 -39.02
CA SER A 554 3.81 37.95 -39.05
C SER A 554 2.31 37.69 -38.91
N GLU A 555 1.57 38.70 -38.45
CA GLU A 555 0.09 38.66 -38.40
C GLU A 555 -0.55 38.38 -39.78
N ALA A 556 0.12 38.75 -40.88
CA ALA A 556 -0.32 38.46 -42.24
C ALA A 556 -0.14 36.98 -42.63
N GLU A 557 0.90 36.32 -42.12
CA GLU A 557 1.12 34.88 -42.32
C GLU A 557 0.12 34.06 -41.48
N ILE A 558 -0.19 34.49 -40.24
CA ILE A 558 -1.27 33.90 -39.43
C ILE A 558 -2.62 34.04 -40.16
N ASP A 559 -2.90 35.20 -40.76
CA ASP A 559 -4.11 35.40 -41.56
C ASP A 559 -4.19 34.45 -42.76
N THR A 560 -3.04 34.20 -43.40
CA THR A 560 -2.92 33.27 -44.53
C THR A 560 -3.18 31.83 -44.09
N LEU A 561 -2.57 31.39 -42.99
CA LEU A 561 -2.80 30.06 -42.41
C LEU A 561 -4.26 29.85 -41.98
N ALA A 562 -4.95 30.91 -41.52
CA ALA A 562 -6.35 30.85 -41.14
C ALA A 562 -7.33 30.71 -42.32
N ARG A 563 -6.88 30.93 -43.56
CA ARG A 563 -7.71 30.72 -44.77
C ARG A 563 -7.94 29.25 -45.07
N GLU A 564 -6.97 28.39 -44.74
CA GLU A 564 -7.14 26.95 -44.84
C GLU A 564 -8.27 26.46 -43.93
N THR A 565 -9.18 25.66 -44.47
CA THR A 565 -10.34 25.13 -43.73
C THR A 565 -9.95 23.94 -42.87
N LEU A 566 -9.05 24.17 -41.93
CA LEU A 566 -8.58 23.18 -40.97
C LEU A 566 -9.47 23.18 -39.71
N ASN A 567 -9.69 22.00 -39.14
CA ASN A 567 -10.30 21.89 -37.81
C ASN A 567 -9.26 22.18 -36.71
N GLY A 568 -9.71 22.39 -35.48
CA GLY A 568 -8.81 22.72 -34.36
C GLY A 568 -7.71 21.68 -34.16
N ARG A 569 -8.03 20.38 -34.24
CA ARG A 569 -7.04 19.28 -34.10
C ARG A 569 -5.97 19.26 -35.20
N GLN A 570 -6.26 19.83 -36.38
CA GLN A 570 -5.29 19.92 -37.49
C GLN A 570 -4.40 21.16 -37.38
N VAL A 571 -4.82 22.16 -36.60
CA VAL A 571 -4.03 23.36 -36.31
C VAL A 571 -3.10 23.14 -35.10
N CYS A 572 -3.58 22.41 -34.08
CA CYS A 572 -2.80 21.94 -32.94
C CYS A 572 -1.68 20.98 -33.36
#